data_AF-A0A7X9X799-F1
#
_entry.id   AF-A0A7X9X799-F1
#
_cell.length_a   1.000
_cell.length_b   1.000
_cell.length_c   1.000
_cell.angle_alpha   90.00
_cell.angle_beta   90.00
_cell.angle_gamma   90.00
#
_symmetry.space_group_name_H-M   'P 1'
#
loop_
_entity.id
_entity.type
_entity.pdbx_description
1 polymer ?
#
loop_
_entity_poly.entity_id
_entity_poly.type
_entity_poly.pdbx_seq_one_letter_code
_entity_poly.pdbx_strand_id
1 'polypeptide(L)'
;MNSGQFSFGPAGSEMKQFGFNVNEVLNFSNFAPHYAAIVRADIPTSLLGNFNVSNSIDPFIFRSGVLTVNGQSGLNLFNSAVTNVGHAY
;
A
#
# COMPACT_ATOMS: atom_id res chain seq x y z
N MET A 1 12.47 5.14 -11.48
CA MET A 1 11.37 5.74 -10.70
C MET A 1 11.85 7.10 -10.22
N ASN A 2 11.38 8.20 -10.80
CA ASN A 2 11.80 9.56 -10.43
C ASN A 2 10.72 10.37 -9.70
N SER A 3 9.60 9.75 -9.35
CA SER A 3 8.62 10.35 -8.45
C SER A 3 8.38 9.37 -7.32
N GLY A 4 8.59 9.79 -6.07
CA GLY A 4 8.20 9.05 -4.87
C GLY A 4 6.67 9.02 -4.70
N GLN A 5 5.95 8.74 -5.79
CA GLN A 5 4.51 8.85 -5.92
C GLN A 5 3.97 7.61 -6.61
N PHE A 6 2.77 7.23 -6.20
CA PHE A 6 2.05 6.08 -6.70
C PHE A 6 1.04 6.51 -7.77
N SER A 7 0.87 5.70 -8.83
CA SER A 7 -0.12 5.89 -9.89
C SER A 7 -0.95 4.62 -10.09
N PHE A 8 -2.22 4.74 -10.47
CA PHE A 8 -2.97 3.59 -10.97
C PHE A 8 -2.45 3.19 -12.35
N GLY A 9 -2.52 1.90 -12.65
CA GLY A 9 -2.20 1.40 -13.98
C GLY A 9 -3.31 1.77 -14.99
N PRO A 10 -2.99 1.93 -16.28
CA PRO A 10 -3.93 2.38 -17.31
C PRO A 10 -5.14 1.45 -17.53
N ALA A 11 -5.09 0.20 -17.05
CA ALA A 11 -6.19 -0.77 -17.07
C ALA A 11 -6.36 -1.47 -15.71
N GLY A 12 -5.79 -0.89 -14.64
CA GLY A 12 -5.76 -1.48 -13.31
C GLY A 12 -6.95 -1.11 -12.46
N SER A 13 -7.09 -1.79 -11.32
CA SER A 13 -7.99 -1.35 -10.26
C SER A 13 -7.67 0.08 -9.84
N GLU A 14 -8.69 0.91 -9.62
CA GLU A 14 -8.57 2.24 -9.00
C GLU A 14 -8.34 2.13 -7.47
N MET A 15 -7.59 1.11 -7.07
CA MET A 15 -7.30 0.77 -5.69
C MET A 15 -5.83 0.40 -5.53
N LYS A 16 -5.24 0.85 -4.42
CA LYS A 16 -3.95 0.36 -3.92
C LYS A 16 -4.11 -0.09 -2.49
N GLN A 17 -3.45 -1.18 -2.14
CA GLN A 17 -3.44 -1.73 -0.79
C GLN A 17 -2.01 -1.79 -0.26
N PHE A 18 -1.86 -1.40 1.01
CA PHE A 18 -0.60 -1.37 1.73
C PHE A 18 -0.79 -2.16 3.03
N GLY A 19 -0.04 -3.24 3.20
CA GLY A 19 -0.01 -3.98 4.46
C GLY A 19 0.83 -3.23 5.50
N PHE A 20 0.39 -3.27 6.77
CA PHE A 20 1.12 -2.59 7.85
C PHE A 20 2.36 -3.37 8.35
N ASN A 21 2.53 -4.63 7.93
CA ASN A 21 3.64 -5.48 8.36
C ASN A 21 4.42 -6.05 7.16
N VAL A 22 5.70 -5.73 7.06
CA VAL A 22 6.56 -6.16 5.95
C VAL A 22 6.73 -7.67 5.87
N ASN A 23 6.73 -8.38 7.00
CA ASN A 23 6.87 -9.85 7.01
C ASN A 23 5.59 -10.52 6.48
N GLU A 24 4.41 -9.94 6.75
CA GLU A 24 3.15 -10.43 6.18
C GLU A 24 3.10 -10.19 4.67
N VAL A 25 3.56 -9.02 4.21
CA VAL A 25 3.66 -8.69 2.78
C VAL A 25 4.67 -9.60 2.06
N LEU A 26 5.81 -9.88 2.66
CA LEU A 26 6.82 -10.83 2.15
C LEU A 26 6.27 -12.26 2.05
N ASN A 27 5.56 -12.72 3.07
CA ASN A 27 4.94 -14.02 3.04
C ASN A 27 3.92 -14.11 1.91
N PHE A 28 3.10 -13.07 1.72
CA PHE A 28 2.17 -12.99 0.60
C PHE A 28 2.88 -12.97 -0.77
N SER A 29 3.97 -12.20 -0.93
CA SER A 29 4.71 -12.16 -2.19
C SER A 29 5.33 -13.50 -2.57
N ASN A 30 5.71 -14.33 -1.60
CA ASN A 30 6.19 -15.70 -1.87
C ASN A 30 5.11 -16.59 -2.51
N PHE A 31 3.82 -16.35 -2.22
CA PHE A 31 2.70 -17.04 -2.87
C PHE A 31 2.37 -16.47 -4.25
N ALA A 32 2.76 -15.23 -4.51
CA ALA A 32 2.49 -14.52 -5.76
C ALA A 32 3.82 -14.09 -6.44
N PRO A 33 4.57 -15.05 -7.01
CA PRO A 33 5.94 -14.84 -7.50
C PRO A 33 6.06 -13.89 -8.70
N HIS A 34 4.93 -13.46 -9.27
CA HIS A 34 4.88 -12.52 -10.38
C HIS A 34 5.05 -11.06 -9.94
N TYR A 35 5.05 -10.76 -8.64
CA TYR A 35 5.34 -9.42 -8.14
C TYR A 35 6.84 -9.15 -8.13
N ALA A 36 7.24 -8.02 -8.73
CA ALA A 36 8.63 -7.73 -9.06
C ALA A 36 9.44 -7.04 -7.94
N ALA A 37 8.77 -6.44 -6.95
CA ALA A 37 9.42 -5.70 -5.86
C ALA A 37 8.43 -5.46 -4.70
N ILE A 38 8.96 -5.34 -3.49
CA ILE A 38 8.23 -4.82 -2.33
C ILE A 38 8.69 -3.39 -2.07
N VAL A 39 7.73 -2.47 -2.09
CA VAL A 39 7.97 -1.06 -1.79
C VAL A 39 7.37 -0.69 -0.45
N ARG A 40 8.07 0.17 0.29
CA ARG A 40 7.61 0.77 1.54
C ARG A 40 7.30 2.24 1.32
N ALA A 41 6.19 2.70 1.89
CA ALA A 41 5.83 4.11 1.95
C ALA A 41 5.60 4.51 3.41
N ASP A 42 6.19 5.63 3.83
CA ASP A 42 5.96 6.19 5.16
C ASP A 42 4.97 7.36 5.06
N ILE A 43 3.94 7.37 5.91
CA ILE A 43 2.95 8.45 6.05
C ILE A 43 2.70 8.78 7.52
N PRO A 44 2.30 10.02 7.87
CA PRO A 44 1.88 10.36 9.23
C PRO A 44 0.69 9.52 9.72
N THR A 45 0.79 8.92 10.91
CA THR A 45 -0.28 8.11 11.53
C THR A 45 -1.59 8.89 11.71
N SER A 46 -1.50 10.22 11.93
CA SER A 46 -2.67 11.10 12.04
C SER A 46 -3.54 11.14 10.79
N LEU A 47 -2.99 10.77 9.63
CA LEU A 47 -3.71 10.78 8.36
C LEU A 47 -4.39 9.44 8.06
N LEU A 48 -4.16 8.39 8.86
CA LEU A 48 -4.77 7.06 8.65
C LEU A 48 -6.30 7.11 8.64
N GLY A 49 -6.91 7.99 9.44
CA GLY A 49 -8.37 8.17 9.48
C GLY A 49 -8.99 8.68 8.18
N ASN A 50 -8.18 9.19 7.25
CA ASN A 50 -8.65 9.61 5.91
C ASN A 50 -8.67 8.47 4.89
N PHE A 51 -8.19 7.28 5.26
CA PHE A 51 -8.12 6.11 4.40
C PHE A 51 -8.99 4.98 4.93
N ASN A 52 -9.30 4.01 4.06
CA ASN A 52 -9.97 2.80 4.51
C ASN A 52 -8.92 1.86 5.13
N VAL A 53 -8.91 1.79 6.46
CA VAL A 53 -8.07 0.85 7.21
C VAL A 53 -8.93 -0.33 7.65
N SER A 54 -8.50 -1.55 7.34
CA SER A 54 -9.25 -2.76 7.65
C SER A 54 -8.33 -3.86 8.18
N ASN A 55 -8.77 -4.49 9.28
CA ASN A 55 -8.17 -5.72 9.83
C ASN A 55 -8.93 -6.97 9.36
N SER A 56 -9.92 -6.80 8.49
CA SER A 56 -10.83 -7.87 8.05
C SER A 56 -10.58 -8.32 6.62
N ILE A 57 -9.71 -7.63 5.87
CA ILE A 57 -9.30 -8.03 4.53
C ILE A 57 -8.21 -9.09 4.67
N ASP A 58 -8.48 -10.29 4.14
CA ASP A 58 -7.60 -11.47 4.19
C ASP A 58 -6.90 -11.65 5.55
N PRO A 59 -7.68 -11.78 6.65
CA PRO A 59 -7.15 -11.70 8.01
C PRO A 59 -6.20 -12.84 8.37
N PHE A 60 -6.14 -13.90 7.57
CA PHE A 60 -5.15 -14.97 7.72
C PHE A 60 -3.75 -14.55 7.25
N ILE A 61 -3.69 -13.61 6.30
CA ILE A 61 -2.47 -13.10 5.65
C ILE A 61 -2.06 -11.76 6.27
N PHE A 62 -2.94 -10.76 6.23
CA PHE A 62 -2.67 -9.39 6.71
C PHE A 62 -3.26 -9.15 8.10
N ARG A 63 -2.77 -9.90 9.09
CA ARG A 63 -3.26 -9.86 10.47
C ARG A 63 -3.05 -8.49 11.11
N SER A 64 -2.01 -7.78 10.69
CA SER A 64 -1.71 -6.43 11.16
C SER A 64 -2.62 -5.36 10.54
N GLY A 65 -3.44 -5.74 9.55
CA GLY A 65 -4.33 -4.86 8.81
C GLY A 65 -3.72 -4.30 7.53
N VAL A 66 -4.60 -3.73 6.71
CA VAL A 66 -4.26 -3.07 5.45
C VAL A 66 -4.85 -1.68 5.38
N LEU A 67 -4.12 -0.77 4.73
CA LEU A 67 -4.63 0.50 4.27
C LEU A 67 -5.00 0.39 2.80
N THR A 68 -6.22 0.80 2.46
CA THR A 68 -6.74 0.81 1.11
C THR A 68 -6.95 2.25 0.64
N VAL A 69 -6.28 2.61 -0.45
CA VAL A 69 -6.41 3.88 -1.17
C VAL A 69 -7.33 3.67 -2.36
N ASN A 70 -8.47 4.34 -2.38
CA ASN A 70 -9.46 4.24 -3.45
C ASN A 70 -9.57 5.53 -4.25
N GLY A 71 -9.67 5.39 -5.58
CA GLY A 71 -9.92 6.49 -6.50
C GLY A 71 -8.78 7.52 -6.59
N GLN A 72 -8.87 8.39 -7.60
CA GLN A 72 -7.82 9.37 -7.87
C GLN A 72 -7.64 10.38 -6.73
N SER A 73 -8.73 10.81 -6.09
CA SER A 73 -8.67 11.75 -4.96
C SER A 73 -7.95 11.15 -3.75
N GLY A 74 -8.21 9.89 -3.42
CA GLY A 74 -7.52 9.19 -2.33
C GLY A 74 -6.03 8.99 -2.65
N LEU A 75 -5.71 8.67 -3.90
CA LEU A 75 -4.34 8.54 -4.36
C LEU A 75 -3.57 9.86 -4.29
N ASN A 76 -4.20 10.98 -4.69
CA ASN A 76 -3.62 12.31 -4.58
C ASN A 76 -3.33 12.67 -3.11
N LEU A 77 -4.28 12.40 -2.22
CA LEU A 77 -4.08 12.60 -0.78
C LEU A 77 -2.93 11.75 -0.25
N PHE A 78 -2.90 10.45 -0.58
CA PHE A 78 -1.83 9.55 -0.19
C PHE A 78 -0.47 10.06 -0.66
N ASN A 79 -0.32 10.40 -1.95
CA ASN A 79 0.93 10.92 -2.50
C ASN A 79 1.37 12.24 -1.86
N SER A 80 0.43 13.09 -1.41
CA SER A 80 0.77 14.31 -0.67
C SER A 80 1.24 14.04 0.76
N ALA A 81 0.85 12.88 1.32
CA ALA A 81 1.18 12.47 2.69
C ALA A 81 2.45 11.61 2.76
N VAL A 82 2.87 11.00 1.65
CA VAL A 82 4.07 10.17 1.56
C VAL A 82 5.31 11.03 1.81
N THR A 83 6.03 10.72 2.88
CA THR A 83 7.28 11.39 3.25
C THR A 83 8.50 10.65 2.72
N ASN A 84 8.37 9.35 2.44
CA ASN A 84 9.44 8.50 1.95
C ASN A 84 8.87 7.32 1.15
N VAL A 85 9.54 6.95 0.06
CA VAL A 85 9.31 5.71 -0.69
C VAL A 85 10.63 5.00 -0.86
N GLY A 86 10.70 3.76 -0.38
CA GLY A 86 11.92 2.95 -0.43
C GLY A 86 11.65 1.55 -0.94
N HIS A 87 12.70 0.93 -1.47
CA HIS A 87 12.71 -0.51 -1.75
C HIS A 87 12.87 -1.26 -0.43
N ALA A 88 11.99 -2.21 -0.16
CA ALA A 88 12.11 -3.08 1.00
C ALA A 88 12.81 -4.40 0.64
N TYR A 89 12.40 -5.03 -0.48
CA TYR A 89 12.91 -6.34 -0.95
C TYR A 89 12.73 -6.50 -2.45
#